data_AF-A0A936WJZ3-F1
#
_entry.id   AF-A0A936WJZ3-F1
#
_cell.length_a   1.000
_cell.length_b   1.000
_cell.length_c   1.000
_cell.angle_alpha   90.00
_cell.angle_beta   90.00
_cell.angle_gamma   90.00
#
_symmetry.space_group_name_H-M   'P 1'
#
loop_
_entity.id
_entity.type
_entity.pdbx_description
1 polymer ?
#
loop_
_entity_poly.entity_id
_entity_poly.type
_entity_poly.pdbx_seq_one_letter_code
_entity_poly.pdbx_strand_id
1 'polypeptide(L)'
;MKRADLLSGLFLAMAVALGAVREFLFVNLNYELDFLEHHRDRTYAHSMFRGWVHGWDASDLRLCKWLLSLGFMAAILSLTIAVARVRFGHHQYVGPLS
;
A
#
# COMPACT_ATOMS: atom_id res chain seq x y z
N MET A 1 -16.60 14.40 -19.81
CA MET A 1 -15.79 14.38 -18.57
C MET A 1 -14.53 15.19 -18.77
N LYS A 2 -14.09 15.98 -17.78
CA LYS A 2 -12.80 16.68 -17.87
C LYS A 2 -11.67 15.68 -17.63
N ARG A 3 -10.50 15.91 -18.23
CA ARG A 3 -9.29 15.07 -18.04
C ARG A 3 -8.94 14.91 -16.55
N ALA A 4 -9.12 15.97 -15.76
CA ALA A 4 -8.89 15.94 -14.32
C ALA A 4 -9.80 14.93 -13.59
N ASP A 5 -11.07 14.81 -14.01
CA ASP A 5 -12.02 13.87 -13.38
C ASP A 5 -11.66 12.42 -13.71
N LEU A 6 -11.23 12.14 -14.94
CA LEU A 6 -10.72 10.83 -15.36
C LEU A 6 -9.48 10.43 -14.56
N LEU A 7 -8.51 11.34 -14.41
CA LEU A 7 -7.29 11.08 -13.64
C LEU A 7 -7.57 10.89 -12.15
N SER A 8 -8.48 11.68 -11.56
CA SER A 8 -8.90 11.48 -10.17
C SER A 8 -9.59 10.13 -9.97
N GLY A 9 -10.44 9.71 -10.91
CA GLY A 9 -11.05 8.37 -10.90
C GLY A 9 -10.00 7.26 -10.97
N LEU A 10 -9.00 7.40 -11.85
CA LEU A 10 -7.88 6.45 -11.95
C LEU A 10 -7.07 6.38 -10.65
N PHE A 11 -6.71 7.51 -10.06
CA PHE A 11 -5.96 7.54 -8.80
C PHE A 11 -6.75 6.95 -7.64
N LEU A 12 -8.07 7.16 -7.61
CA LEU A 12 -8.94 6.51 -6.63
C LEU A 12 -8.94 4.99 -6.81
N ALA A 13 -9.09 4.51 -8.05
CA ALA A 13 -9.05 3.08 -8.34
C ALA A 13 -7.69 2.46 -7.93
N MET A 14 -6.58 3.16 -8.19
CA MET A 14 -5.25 2.75 -7.74
C MET A 14 -5.15 2.71 -6.22
N ALA A 15 -5.69 3.69 -5.50
CA ALA A 15 -5.69 3.71 -4.04
C ALA A 15 -6.48 2.55 -3.45
N VAL A 16 -7.64 2.22 -4.02
CA VAL A 16 -8.46 1.07 -3.60
C VAL A 16 -7.71 -0.24 -3.84
N ALA A 17 -7.15 -0.43 -5.03
CA ALA A 17 -6.37 -1.62 -5.36
C ALA A 17 -5.15 -1.76 -4.44
N LEU A 18 -4.42 -0.67 -4.19
CA LEU A 18 -3.28 -0.64 -3.29
C LEU A 18 -3.68 -0.99 -1.85
N GLY A 19 -4.84 -0.52 -1.39
CA GLY A 19 -5.41 -0.90 -0.08
C GLY A 19 -5.73 -2.38 0.02
N ALA A 20 -6.33 -2.97 -1.01
CA ALA A 20 -6.61 -4.41 -1.05
C ALA A 20 -5.32 -5.25 -1.04
N VAL A 21 -4.30 -4.85 -1.82
CA VAL A 21 -2.99 -5.51 -1.82
C VAL A 21 -2.32 -5.39 -0.46
N ARG A 22 -2.38 -4.21 0.18
CA ARG A 22 -1.86 -4.00 1.53
C ARG A 22 -2.50 -4.97 2.52
N GLU A 23 -3.84 -5.03 2.54
CA GLU A 23 -4.56 -5.90 3.47
C GLU A 23 -4.15 -7.36 3.28
N PHE A 24 -4.15 -7.85 2.04
CA PHE A 24 -3.73 -9.20 1.72
C PHE A 24 -2.31 -9.49 2.22
N LEU A 25 -1.34 -8.62 1.94
CA LEU A 25 0.05 -8.86 2.34
C LEU A 25 0.24 -8.80 3.85
N PHE A 26 -0.30 -7.79 4.54
CA PHE A 26 -0.07 -7.62 5.98
C PHE A 26 -0.80 -8.66 6.83
N VAL A 27 -2.01 -9.07 6.44
CA VAL A 27 -2.73 -10.15 7.14
C VAL A 27 -1.94 -11.45 7.07
N ASN A 28 -1.52 -11.85 5.87
CA ASN A 28 -0.77 -13.09 5.68
C ASN A 28 0.61 -13.06 6.34
N LEU A 29 1.30 -11.92 6.26
CA LEU A 29 2.61 -11.75 6.89
C LEU A 29 2.52 -11.81 8.42
N ASN A 30 1.46 -11.25 9.01
CA ASN A 30 1.24 -11.36 10.46
C ASN A 30 0.89 -12.79 10.88
N TYR A 31 0.11 -13.53 10.09
CA TYR A 31 -0.15 -14.94 10.38
C TYR A 31 1.11 -15.80 10.33
N GLU A 32 1.98 -15.58 9.35
CA GLU A 32 3.22 -16.36 9.26
C GLU A 32 4.22 -15.96 10.36
N LEU A 33 4.31 -14.68 10.73
CA LEU A 33 5.08 -14.24 11.90
C LEU A 33 4.57 -14.87 13.19
N ASP A 34 3.26 -14.86 13.43
CA ASP A 34 2.67 -15.47 14.63
C ASP A 34 2.96 -16.98 14.68
N PHE A 35 2.91 -17.66 13.54
CA PHE A 35 3.25 -19.07 13.41
C PHE A 35 4.72 -19.35 13.78
N LEU A 36 5.65 -18.55 13.26
CA LEU A 36 7.08 -18.73 13.52
C LEU A 36 7.49 -18.32 14.95
N GLU A 37 6.94 -17.24 15.47
CA GLU A 37 7.31 -16.69 16.80
C GLU A 37 6.71 -17.50 17.96
N HIS A 38 5.51 -18.04 17.79
CA HIS A 38 4.81 -18.79 18.83
C HIS A 38 4.82 -20.31 18.59
N HIS A 39 5.59 -20.80 17.61
CA HIS A 39 5.69 -22.21 17.24
C HIS A 39 4.33 -22.92 17.15
N ARG A 40 3.34 -22.26 16.55
CA ARG A 40 1.97 -22.78 16.43
C ARG A 40 1.97 -24.03 15.54
N ASP A 41 1.04 -24.95 15.79
CA ASP A 41 0.90 -26.16 14.96
C ASP A 41 0.35 -25.88 13.56
N ARG A 42 -0.28 -24.72 13.35
CA ARG A 42 -0.94 -24.34 12.09
C ARG A 42 -0.82 -22.84 11.84
N THR A 43 -0.63 -22.49 10.56
CA THR A 43 -0.71 -21.10 10.05
C THR A 43 -1.97 -20.94 9.21
N TYR A 44 -2.62 -19.78 9.34
CA TYR A 44 -3.77 -19.38 8.52
C TYR A 44 -3.35 -18.53 7.31
N ALA A 45 -2.05 -18.37 7.07
CA ALA A 45 -1.54 -17.68 5.90
C ALA A 45 -1.93 -18.42 4.61
N HIS A 46 -2.35 -17.64 3.62
CA HIS A 46 -2.76 -18.10 2.31
C HIS A 46 -1.61 -18.83 1.61
N SER A 47 -1.91 -19.97 0.97
CA SER A 47 -0.91 -20.86 0.36
C SER A 47 0.01 -20.16 -0.64
N MET A 48 -0.55 -19.25 -1.45
CA MET A 48 0.22 -18.41 -2.38
C MET A 48 1.27 -17.54 -1.67
N PHE A 49 0.90 -16.90 -0.55
CA PHE A 49 1.85 -16.10 0.23
C PHE A 49 2.94 -16.99 0.85
N ARG A 50 2.55 -18.15 1.39
CA ARG A 50 3.50 -19.13 1.95
C ARG A 50 4.50 -19.65 0.93
N GLY A 51 4.09 -19.79 -0.34
CA GLY A 51 5.01 -20.14 -1.43
C GLY A 51 6.09 -19.08 -1.67
N TRP A 52 5.77 -17.79 -1.48
CA TRP A 52 6.73 -16.70 -1.65
C TRP A 52 7.73 -16.58 -0.52
N VAL A 53 7.29 -16.83 0.71
CA VAL A 53 8.14 -16.73 1.91
C VAL A 53 8.67 -18.08 2.37
N HIS A 54 8.62 -19.09 1.50
CA HIS A 54 9.07 -20.43 1.86
C HIS A 54 10.57 -20.41 2.21
N GLY A 55 10.90 -20.91 3.40
CA GLY A 55 12.27 -20.94 3.92
C GLY A 55 12.73 -19.65 4.60
N TRP A 56 11.88 -18.63 4.70
CA TRP A 56 12.19 -17.40 5.43
C TRP A 56 12.00 -17.60 6.93
N ASP A 57 12.81 -16.90 7.72
CA ASP A 57 12.66 -16.88 9.18
C ASP A 57 11.83 -15.68 9.68
N ALA A 58 11.61 -15.60 10.99
CA ALA A 58 10.84 -14.51 11.59
C ALA A 58 11.53 -13.14 11.40
N SER A 59 12.86 -13.09 11.32
CA SER A 59 13.62 -11.86 11.12
C SER A 59 13.41 -11.32 9.70
N ASP A 60 13.47 -12.20 8.70
CA ASP A 60 13.23 -11.89 7.29
C ASP A 60 11.81 -11.33 7.09
N LEU A 61 10.80 -12.01 7.66
CA LEU A 61 9.41 -11.55 7.60
C LEU A 61 9.22 -10.20 8.30
N ARG A 62 9.90 -9.97 9.42
CA ARG A 62 9.84 -8.69 10.14
C ARG A 62 10.49 -7.56 9.35
N LEU A 63 11.62 -7.81 8.70
CA LEU A 63 12.24 -6.84 7.79
C LEU A 63 11.31 -6.55 6.61
N CYS A 64 10.74 -7.59 6.00
CA CYS A 64 9.77 -7.46 4.93
C CYS A 64 8.57 -6.60 5.33
N LYS A 65 8.03 -6.79 6.54
CA LYS A 65 6.95 -5.95 7.10
C LYS A 65 7.31 -4.47 7.11
N TRP A 66 8.52 -4.14 7.55
CA TRP A 66 8.98 -2.75 7.60
C TRP A 66 9.18 -2.16 6.22
N LEU A 67 9.81 -2.91 5.31
CA LEU A 67 10.01 -2.49 3.92
C LEU A 67 8.67 -2.26 3.21
N LEU A 68 7.72 -3.19 3.35
CA LEU A 68 6.37 -3.02 2.82
C LEU A 68 5.68 -1.79 3.43
N SER A 69 5.79 -1.58 4.74
CA SER A 69 5.21 -0.40 5.41
C SER A 69 5.74 0.91 4.83
N LEU A 70 7.06 1.01 4.66
CA LEU A 70 7.70 2.17 4.01
C LEU A 70 7.24 2.33 2.56
N GLY A 71 7.19 1.24 1.80
CA GLY A 71 6.72 1.25 0.41
C GLY A 71 5.27 1.74 0.29
N PHE A 72 4.35 1.25 1.12
CA PHE A 72 2.95 1.68 1.12
C PHE A 72 2.79 3.13 1.57
N MET A 73 3.54 3.58 2.58
CA MET A 73 3.54 4.98 2.98
C MET A 73 3.97 5.90 1.82
N ALA A 74 5.06 5.55 1.13
CA ALA A 74 5.54 6.32 -0.02
C ALA A 74 4.53 6.30 -1.19
N ALA A 75 3.90 5.16 -1.45
CA ALA A 75 2.89 5.02 -2.50
C ALA A 75 1.62 5.84 -2.23
N ILE A 76 1.08 5.78 -1.01
CA ILE A 76 -0.07 6.60 -0.59
C ILE A 76 0.29 8.08 -0.64
N LEU A 77 1.46 8.48 -0.15
CA LEU A 77 1.93 9.86 -0.22
C LEU A 77 2.00 10.36 -1.67
N SER A 78 2.53 9.54 -2.57
CA SER A 78 2.63 9.86 -4.00
C SER A 78 1.26 10.03 -4.64
N LEU A 79 0.31 9.15 -4.33
CA LEU A 79 -1.08 9.26 -4.81
C LEU A 79 -1.76 10.52 -4.27
N THR A 80 -1.60 10.83 -2.99
CA THR A 80 -2.12 12.07 -2.38
C THR A 80 -1.56 13.31 -3.07
N ILE A 81 -0.24 13.36 -3.30
CA ILE A 81 0.40 14.46 -4.04
C ILE A 81 -0.12 14.54 -5.47
N ALA A 82 -0.28 13.41 -6.16
CA ALA A 82 -0.79 13.37 -7.53
C ALA A 82 -2.22 13.89 -7.64
N VAL A 83 -3.11 13.47 -6.75
CA VAL A 83 -4.49 13.99 -6.66
C VAL A 83 -4.48 15.49 -6.37
N ALA A 84 -3.68 15.93 -5.40
CA ALA A 84 -3.57 17.35 -5.05
C ALA A 84 -3.10 18.18 -6.25
N ARG A 85 -2.09 17.73 -6.99
CA ARG A 85 -1.62 18.40 -8.21
C ARG A 85 -2.68 18.44 -9.31
N VAL A 86 -3.41 17.35 -9.53
CA VAL A 86 -4.47 17.31 -10.55
C VAL A 86 -5.64 18.24 -10.22
N ARG A 87 -6.02 18.33 -8.93
CA ARG A 87 -7.19 19.14 -8.52
C ARG A 87 -6.86 20.59 -8.23
N PHE A 88 -5.68 20.88 -7.67
CA PHE A 88 -5.32 22.20 -7.17
C PHE A 88 -4.12 22.83 -7.90
N GLY A 89 -3.36 22.06 -8.68
CA GLY A 89 -2.17 22.57 -9.39
C GLY A 89 -2.45 23.66 -10.43
N HIS A 90 -3.71 23.86 -10.82
CA HIS A 90 -4.12 24.93 -11.74
C HIS A 90 -4.47 26.27 -11.04
N HIS A 91 -4.47 26.35 -9.71
CA HIS A 91 -4.88 27.57 -8.98
C HIS A 91 -3.76 28.62 -8.81
N GLN A 92 -2.70 28.59 -9.63
CA GLN A 92 -1.69 29.66 -9.67
C GLN A 92 -2.20 30.97 -10.34
N TYR A 93 -3.50 31.10 -10.60
CA TYR A 93 -4.13 32.31 -11.16
C TYR A 93 -5.36 32.75 -10.35
N VAL A 94 -5.14 33.24 -9.14
CA VAL A 94 -6.02 34.28 -8.58
C VAL A 94 -5.13 35.49 -8.37
N GLY A 95 -5.34 36.50 -9.22
CA GLY A 95 -4.42 37.60 -9.51
C GLY A 95 -4.15 38.57 -8.35
N PRO A 96 -3.27 39.56 -8.58
CA PRO A 96 -2.90 40.56 -7.60
C PRO A 96 -4.13 41.40 -7.23
N LEU A 97 -4.34 41.62 -5.94
CA LEU A 97 -5.23 42.66 -5.45
C LEU A 97 -4.62 44.02 -5.82
N SER A 98 -4.97 44.53 -7.00
CA SER A 98 -4.89 45.95 -7.36
C SER A 98 -6.16 46.66 -6.92
#